data_AF-A0A328MT86-F1
#
_entry.id   AF-A0A328MT86-F1
#
_cell.length_a   1.000
_cell.length_b   1.000
_cell.length_c   1.000
_cell.angle_alpha   90.00
_cell.angle_beta   90.00
_cell.angle_gamma   90.00
#
_symmetry.space_group_name_H-M   'P 1'
#
loop_
_entity.id
_entity.type
_entity.pdbx_description
1 polymer ?
#
loop_
_entity_poly.entity_id
_entity_poly.type
_entity_poly.pdbx_seq_one_letter_code
_entity_poly.pdbx_strand_id
1 'polypeptide(L)'
;MPKPSPHPDQPRPLAPPGRPAVTTHHPIKPAWTCGGCAGEWPCHTRRRELRAEYDRAPVSLALYLAAHFVDAAQDLAHVPAGNLHYRFLGWTR
;
A
#
# COMPACT_ATOMS: atom_id res chain seq x y z
N MET A 1 -21.69 13.90 -53.88
CA MET A 1 -22.06 13.48 -52.52
C MET A 1 -20.98 13.96 -51.56
N PRO A 2 -21.20 14.97 -50.71
CA PRO A 2 -20.19 15.37 -49.73
C PRO A 2 -20.19 14.37 -48.57
N LYS A 3 -18.99 13.92 -48.17
CA LYS A 3 -18.73 13.04 -47.03
C LYS A 3 -19.04 13.78 -45.72
N PRO A 4 -19.77 13.21 -44.76
CA PRO A 4 -20.05 13.90 -43.51
C PRO A 4 -18.75 14.08 -42.69
N SER A 5 -18.53 15.30 -42.20
CA SER A 5 -17.46 15.63 -41.27
C SER A 5 -17.68 14.94 -39.92
N PRO A 6 -16.62 14.54 -39.20
CA PRO A 6 -16.76 13.84 -37.93
C PRO A 6 -17.20 14.81 -36.81
N HIS A 7 -18.14 14.34 -35.98
CA HIS A 7 -18.70 15.05 -34.83
C HIS A 7 -17.65 15.21 -33.71
N PRO A 8 -17.47 16.43 -33.14
CA PRO A 8 -16.56 16.65 -32.02
C PRO A 8 -17.29 16.38 -30.68
N ASP A 9 -17.71 15.15 -30.42
CA ASP A 9 -18.27 14.81 -29.10
C ASP A 9 -18.19 13.31 -28.76
N GLN A 10 -17.10 12.63 -29.16
CA GLN A 10 -16.85 11.28 -28.64
C GLN A 10 -16.07 11.37 -27.33
N PRO A 11 -16.67 10.98 -26.17
CA PRO A 11 -15.92 10.88 -24.93
C PRO A 11 -14.82 9.83 -25.09
N ARG A 12 -13.62 10.19 -24.64
CA ARG A 12 -12.45 9.29 -24.61
C ARG A 12 -12.83 7.97 -23.94
N PRO A 13 -12.41 6.82 -24.47
CA PRO A 13 -12.55 5.55 -23.76
C PRO A 13 -11.90 5.68 -22.38
N LEU A 14 -12.70 5.51 -21.33
CA LEU A 14 -12.18 5.35 -19.98
C LEU A 14 -11.35 4.06 -19.98
N ALA A 15 -10.05 4.18 -19.70
CA ALA A 15 -9.21 3.02 -19.50
C ALA A 15 -9.87 2.10 -18.45
N PRO A 16 -9.90 0.77 -18.65
CA PRO A 16 -10.44 -0.13 -17.65
C PRO A 16 -9.69 0.09 -16.32
N PRO A 17 -10.35 0.01 -15.16
CA PRO A 17 -9.64 0.07 -13.89
C PRO A 17 -8.55 -0.99 -13.91
N GLY A 18 -7.29 -0.56 -13.83
CA GLY A 18 -6.16 -1.46 -13.74
C GLY A 18 -6.43 -2.40 -12.58
N ARG A 19 -6.27 -3.72 -12.81
CA ARG A 19 -6.21 -4.70 -11.70
C ARG A 19 -5.35 -4.09 -10.60
N PRO A 20 -5.76 -4.14 -9.32
CA PRO A 20 -4.91 -3.64 -8.24
C PRO A 20 -3.56 -4.32 -8.43
N ALA A 21 -2.52 -3.53 -8.69
CA ALA A 21 -1.19 -4.06 -8.94
C ALA A 21 -0.81 -4.81 -7.66
N VAL A 22 -0.65 -6.12 -7.78
CA VAL A 22 -0.18 -6.96 -6.66
C VAL A 22 1.18 -6.42 -6.28
N THR A 23 1.29 -5.82 -5.09
CA THR A 23 2.55 -5.21 -4.65
C THR A 23 3.62 -6.28 -4.50
N THR A 24 4.80 -6.04 -5.06
CA THR A 24 5.98 -6.86 -4.78
C THR A 24 6.47 -6.65 -3.34
N HIS A 25 6.10 -5.54 -2.70
CA HIS A 25 6.55 -5.15 -1.36
C HIS A 25 5.67 -5.71 -0.23
N HIS A 26 5.46 -7.03 -0.23
CA HIS A 26 4.74 -7.76 0.80
C HIS A 26 5.64 -8.08 2.03
N PRO A 27 5.06 -8.36 3.21
CA PRO A 27 5.83 -8.79 4.38
C PRO A 27 6.28 -10.24 4.23
N ILE A 28 7.53 -10.52 4.59
CA ILE A 28 8.09 -11.86 4.75
C ILE A 28 8.23 -12.13 6.25
N LYS A 29 7.41 -13.02 6.78
CA LYS A 29 7.43 -13.46 8.19
C LYS A 29 8.41 -14.64 8.36
N PRO A 30 8.99 -14.85 9.57
CA PRO A 30 8.85 -14.06 10.79
C PRO A 30 9.85 -12.91 10.90
N ALA A 31 10.72 -12.70 9.90
CA ALA A 31 11.72 -11.63 9.93
C ALA A 31 11.12 -10.23 9.74
N TRP A 32 9.87 -10.16 9.27
CA TRP A 32 9.18 -8.94 8.85
C TRP A 32 10.01 -8.12 7.86
N THR A 33 10.69 -8.78 6.94
CA THR A 33 11.40 -8.11 5.85
C THR A 33 10.47 -7.90 4.66
N CYS A 34 10.84 -7.03 3.75
CA CYS A 34 10.06 -6.73 2.57
C CYS A 34 10.46 -7.65 1.42
N GLY A 35 9.51 -8.38 0.84
CA GLY A 35 9.75 -9.29 -0.29
C GLY A 35 10.27 -8.60 -1.55
N GLY A 36 10.04 -7.30 -1.71
CA GLY A 36 10.49 -6.55 -2.89
C GLY A 36 11.89 -5.93 -2.77
N CYS A 37 12.33 -5.57 -1.56
CA CYS A 37 13.59 -4.84 -1.39
C CYS A 37 14.46 -5.33 -0.23
N ALA A 38 14.10 -6.45 0.42
CA ALA A 38 14.78 -7.07 1.56
C ALA A 38 14.94 -6.22 2.85
N GLY A 39 14.62 -4.92 2.81
CA GLY A 39 14.61 -4.04 3.98
C GLY A 39 13.46 -4.33 4.95
N GLU A 40 13.35 -3.56 6.01
CA GLU A 40 12.27 -3.67 7.00
C GLU A 40 10.88 -3.42 6.39
N TRP A 41 9.94 -4.32 6.61
CA TRP A 41 8.53 -4.10 6.23
C TRP A 41 7.74 -3.40 7.35
N PRO A 42 6.94 -2.35 7.08
CA PRO A 42 6.71 -1.73 5.77
C PRO A 42 7.92 -0.88 5.34
N CYS A 43 8.44 -1.19 4.14
CA CYS A 43 9.54 -0.42 3.57
C CYS A 43 9.02 0.91 2.98
N HIS A 44 9.92 1.85 2.67
CA HIS A 44 9.53 3.16 2.15
C HIS A 44 8.56 3.09 0.95
N THR A 45 8.81 2.19 -0.02
CA THR A 45 7.91 1.99 -1.16
C THR A 45 6.54 1.50 -0.72
N ARG A 46 6.45 0.48 0.15
CA ARG A 46 5.16 -0.02 0.63
C ARG A 46 4.38 1.02 1.43
N ARG A 47 5.05 1.87 2.21
CA ARG A 47 4.39 2.99 2.92
C ARG A 47 3.71 3.96 1.95
N ARG A 48 4.37 4.28 0.83
CA ARG A 48 3.79 5.14 -0.21
C ARG A 48 2.62 4.46 -0.92
N GLU A 49 2.76 3.20 -1.28
CA GLU A 49 1.68 2.42 -1.88
C GLU A 49 0.46 2.34 -0.97
N LEU A 50 0.66 2.02 0.32
CA LEU A 50 -0.41 1.94 1.31
C LEU A 50 -1.12 3.28 1.51
N ARG A 51 -0.38 4.40 1.51
CA ARG A 51 -1.00 5.73 1.55
C ARG A 51 -1.87 6.01 0.32
N ALA A 52 -1.41 5.62 -0.87
CA ALA A 52 -2.19 5.79 -2.09
C ALA A 52 -3.42 4.86 -2.14
N GLU A 53 -3.26 3.61 -1.69
CA GLU A 53 -4.34 2.60 -1.62
C GLU A 53 -5.45 3.02 -0.65
N TYR A 54 -5.07 3.66 0.47
CA TYR A 54 -5.99 4.07 1.54
C TYR A 54 -6.18 5.60 1.64
N ASP A 55 -5.93 6.35 0.56
CA ASP A 55 -5.97 7.83 0.56
C ASP A 55 -7.28 8.41 1.14
N ARG A 56 -8.40 7.71 0.89
CA ARG A 56 -9.74 8.10 1.38
C ARG A 56 -10.20 7.32 2.62
N ALA A 57 -9.33 6.50 3.22
CA ALA A 57 -9.64 5.62 4.32
C ALA A 57 -8.47 5.49 5.34
N PRO A 58 -8.00 6.61 5.95
CA PRO A 58 -6.85 6.60 6.86
C PRO A 58 -7.05 5.74 8.11
N VAL A 59 -8.28 5.63 8.61
CA VAL A 59 -8.62 4.74 9.75
C VAL A 59 -8.40 3.28 9.36
N SER A 60 -8.84 2.88 8.15
CA SER A 60 -8.64 1.52 7.65
C SER A 60 -7.16 1.20 7.45
N LEU A 61 -6.34 2.16 7.01
CA LEU A 61 -4.89 2.01 6.94
C LEU A 61 -4.28 1.74 8.33
N ALA A 62 -4.68 2.53 9.33
CA ALA A 62 -4.19 2.37 10.69
C ALA A 62 -4.58 1.00 11.27
N LEU A 63 -5.82 0.55 11.05
CA LEU A 63 -6.28 -0.78 11.50
C LEU A 63 -5.53 -1.92 10.80
N TYR A 64 -5.33 -1.82 9.48
CA TYR A 64 -4.54 -2.80 8.72
C TYR A 64 -3.11 -2.92 9.28
N LEU A 65 -2.44 -1.79 9.53
CA LEU A 65 -1.09 -1.79 10.08
C LEU A 65 -1.04 -2.17 11.56
N ALA A 66 -2.08 -1.90 12.33
CA ALA A 66 -2.18 -2.32 13.72
C ALA A 66 -2.28 -3.85 13.84
N ALA A 67 -3.03 -4.51 12.94
CA ALA A 67 -3.09 -5.97 12.90
C ALA A 67 -1.70 -6.57 12.62
N HIS A 68 -0.97 -6.02 11.64
CA HIS A 68 0.41 -6.44 11.37
C HIS A 68 1.38 -6.12 12.52
N PHE A 69 1.20 -5.00 13.21
CA PHE A 69 2.00 -4.65 14.39
C PHE A 69 1.84 -5.69 15.50
N VAL A 70 0.62 -6.17 15.77
CA VAL A 70 0.37 -7.20 16.78
C VAL A 70 1.09 -8.49 16.43
N ASP A 71 0.96 -8.96 15.19
CA ASP A 71 1.69 -10.16 14.74
C ASP A 71 3.22 -9.95 14.80
N ALA A 72 3.70 -8.77 14.39
CA ALA A 72 5.13 -8.45 14.40
C ALA A 72 5.71 -8.37 15.81
N ALA A 73 4.93 -7.90 16.78
CA ALA A 73 5.33 -7.87 18.18
C ALA A 73 5.51 -9.29 18.75
N GLN A 74 4.80 -10.28 18.22
CA GLN A 74 4.98 -11.69 18.59
C GLN A 74 6.26 -12.26 17.95
N ASP A 75 6.42 -12.10 16.63
CA ASP A 75 7.57 -12.65 15.90
C ASP A 75 8.90 -11.96 16.28
N LEU A 76 8.86 -10.67 16.57
CA LEU A 76 10.01 -9.83 16.93
C LEU A 76 10.01 -9.44 18.41
N ALA A 77 9.68 -10.38 19.30
CA ALA A 77 9.54 -10.12 20.75
C ALA A 77 10.82 -9.54 21.43
N HIS A 78 11.98 -9.65 20.78
CA HIS A 78 13.24 -9.07 21.24
C HIS A 78 13.40 -7.57 20.87
N VAL A 79 12.57 -7.06 19.96
CA VAL A 79 12.58 -5.65 19.54
C VAL A 79 11.68 -4.84 20.47
N PRO A 80 12.13 -3.68 20.98
CA PRO A 80 11.29 -2.82 21.82
C PRO A 80 9.98 -2.43 21.12
N ALA A 81 8.85 -2.56 21.85
CA ALA A 81 7.53 -2.26 21.31
C ALA A 81 7.40 -0.82 20.77
N GLY A 82 8.11 0.14 21.37
CA GLY A 82 8.19 1.52 20.86
C GLY A 82 8.74 1.59 19.44
N ASN A 83 9.81 0.85 19.13
CA ASN A 83 10.43 0.83 17.81
C ASN A 83 9.46 0.22 16.77
N LEU A 84 8.77 -0.87 17.13
CA LEU A 84 7.74 -1.46 16.28
C LEU A 84 6.56 -0.50 16.07
N HIS A 85 6.11 0.20 17.12
CA HIS A 85 5.06 1.20 17.00
C HIS A 85 5.46 2.32 16.02
N TYR A 86 6.66 2.89 16.14
CA TYR A 86 7.13 3.91 15.19
C TYR A 86 7.23 3.37 13.75
N ARG A 87 7.69 2.13 13.58
CA ARG A 87 7.84 1.48 12.28
C ARG A 87 6.50 1.24 11.58
N PHE A 88 5.49 0.74 12.29
CA PHE A 88 4.19 0.39 11.71
C PHE A 88 3.19 1.55 11.70
N LEU A 89 3.10 2.32 12.80
CA LEU A 89 2.04 3.31 13.02
C LEU A 89 2.55 4.76 13.07
N GLY A 90 3.86 4.98 13.24
CA GLY A 90 4.45 6.33 13.41
C GLY A 90 4.30 7.27 12.21
N TRP A 91 3.82 6.77 11.08
CA TRP A 91 3.68 7.51 9.82
C TRP A 91 2.26 7.46 9.23
N THR A 92 1.28 6.86 9.92
CA THR A 92 -0.09 6.69 9.40
C THR A 92 -0.99 7.89 9.66
N ARG A 93 -0.43 9.00 10.13
CA ARG A 93 -1.11 10.26 10.39
C ARG A 93 -0.62 11.33 9.43
#